data_AF-A0A938GXT3-F1
#
_entry.id   AF-A0A938GXT3-F1
#
_cell.length_a   1.000
_cell.length_b   1.000
_cell.length_c   1.000
_cell.angle_alpha   90.00
_cell.angle_beta   90.00
_cell.angle_gamma   90.00
#
_symmetry.space_group_name_H-M   'P 1'
#
loop_
_entity.id
_entity.type
_entity.pdbx_description
1 polymer ?
#
loop_
_entity_poly.entity_id
_entity_poly.type
_entity_poly.pdbx_seq_one_letter_code
_entity_poly.pdbx_strand_id
1 'polypeptide(L)'
;MAPTDPFATGFAGAAQLVRIERHVWDPPDAPQPTITVVFGLTSRPADAATPDQLLAAMRGNWAAIESGSHYRRDVTFGEDRSPVRDPKATPAYAALRCLAIFLGVQHKRAQRRPQNYHLPDFLRETTHRKTATIRWFTHAYHPP
;
A
#
# COMPACT_ATOMS: atom_id res chain seq x y z
N MET A 1 17.47 12.43 -14.70
CA MET A 1 17.88 11.01 -14.73
C MET A 1 19.15 10.90 -15.54
N ALA A 2 19.96 9.88 -15.30
CA ALA A 2 21.12 9.57 -16.13
C ALA A 2 21.07 8.08 -16.52
N PRO A 3 21.37 7.73 -17.79
CA PRO A 3 21.66 6.35 -18.16
C PRO A 3 22.76 5.79 -17.25
N THR A 4 22.68 4.51 -16.90
CA THR A 4 23.68 3.89 -16.03
C THR A 4 24.07 2.52 -16.55
N ASP A 5 25.33 2.13 -16.31
CA ASP A 5 25.83 0.80 -16.60
C ASP A 5 25.49 -0.12 -15.41
N PRO A 6 24.78 -1.25 -15.62
CA PRO A 6 24.48 -2.21 -14.57
C PRO A 6 25.68 -2.59 -13.71
N PHE A 7 26.86 -2.75 -14.33
CA PHE A 7 28.09 -3.15 -13.62
C PHE A 7 28.64 -2.04 -12.72
N ALA A 8 28.49 -0.78 -13.12
CA ALA A 8 28.87 0.37 -12.30
C ALA A 8 27.96 0.58 -11.08
N THR A 9 26.71 0.09 -11.11
CA THR A 9 25.76 0.22 -10.00
C THR A 9 25.81 -0.94 -9.01
N GLY A 10 26.41 -2.08 -9.37
CA GLY A 10 26.35 -3.31 -8.59
C GLY A 10 24.99 -4.03 -8.66
N PHE A 11 24.05 -3.55 -9.47
CA PHE A 11 22.74 -4.15 -9.67
C PHE A 11 22.57 -4.59 -11.13
N ALA A 12 22.62 -5.91 -11.35
CA ALA A 12 22.40 -6.49 -12.66
C ALA A 12 21.01 -6.11 -13.21
N GLY A 13 20.98 -5.54 -14.41
CA GLY A 13 19.76 -5.09 -15.07
C GLY A 13 19.33 -3.65 -14.74
N ALA A 14 20.10 -2.87 -13.97
CA ALA A 14 19.83 -1.45 -13.80
C ALA A 14 20.09 -0.67 -15.10
N ALA A 15 19.07 0.02 -15.62
CA ALA A 15 19.13 0.79 -16.86
C ALA A 15 19.16 2.31 -16.63
N GLN A 16 18.59 2.80 -15.53
CA GLN A 16 18.61 4.22 -15.18
C GLN A 16 18.83 4.45 -13.68
N LEU A 17 19.58 5.51 -13.36
CA LEU A 17 19.67 6.09 -12.02
C LEU A 17 18.67 7.26 -11.89
N VAL A 18 17.85 7.19 -10.85
CA VAL A 18 16.84 8.18 -10.50
C VAL A 18 17.27 8.91 -9.25
N ARG A 19 17.18 10.24 -9.26
CA ARG A 19 17.34 11.10 -8.08
C ARG A 19 16.02 11.78 -7.81
N ILE A 20 15.48 11.60 -6.61
CA ILE A 20 14.21 12.18 -6.19
C ILE A 20 14.46 13.06 -4.99
N GLU A 21 14.06 14.31 -5.14
CA GLU A 21 14.01 15.26 -4.06
C GLU A 21 12.60 15.25 -3.47
N ARG A 22 12.51 15.06 -2.17
CA ARG A 22 11.26 15.10 -1.41
C ARG A 22 11.29 16.33 -0.51
N HIS A 23 10.31 17.20 -0.68
CA HIS A 23 10.12 18.37 0.16
C HIS A 23 8.93 18.08 1.08
N VAL A 24 9.14 18.16 2.39
CA VAL A 24 8.11 17.90 3.40
C VAL A 24 7.93 19.15 4.25
N TRP A 25 6.70 19.63 4.31
CA TRP A 25 6.27 20.67 5.24
C TRP A 25 5.58 20.00 6.42
N ASP A 26 6.23 20.03 7.58
CA ASP A 26 5.67 19.54 8.83
C ASP A 26 6.07 20.51 9.97
N PRO A 27 5.13 21.33 10.49
CA PRO A 27 3.72 21.42 10.11
C PRO A 27 3.51 22.01 8.69
N PRO A 28 2.30 21.90 8.10
CA PRO A 28 2.03 22.29 6.70
C PRO A 28 2.34 23.75 6.35
N ASP A 29 2.32 24.63 7.34
CA ASP A 29 2.58 26.06 7.26
C ASP A 29 4.04 26.44 7.58
N ALA A 30 4.93 25.45 7.72
CA ALA A 30 6.35 25.69 7.95
C ALA A 30 6.94 26.60 6.84
N PRO A 31 7.77 27.60 7.19
CA PRO A 31 8.31 28.55 6.22
C PRO A 31 9.29 27.89 5.23
N GLN A 32 9.90 26.76 5.61
CA GLN A 32 10.81 26.00 4.77
C GLN A 32 10.53 24.50 4.89
N PRO A 33 10.62 23.73 3.79
CA PRO A 33 10.51 22.29 3.84
C PRO A 33 11.78 21.64 4.38
N THR A 34 11.62 20.47 4.98
CA THR A 34 12.72 19.51 5.06
C THR A 34 12.92 18.89 3.68
N ILE A 35 14.15 18.97 3.15
CA ILE A 35 14.52 18.39 1.85
C ILE A 35 15.26 17.08 2.09
N THR A 36 14.75 15.99 1.53
CA THR A 36 15.43 14.69 1.50
C THR A 36 15.71 14.30 0.07
N VAL A 37 16.94 13.84 -0.22
CA VAL A 37 17.30 13.27 -1.52
C VAL A 37 17.36 11.75 -1.39
N VAL A 38 16.65 11.05 -2.28
CA VAL A 38 16.66 9.59 -2.38
C VAL A 38 17.09 9.20 -3.79
N PHE A 39 17.92 8.17 -3.89
CA PHE A 39 18.31 7.58 -5.16
C PHE A 39 17.59 6.26 -5.39
N GLY A 40 17.20 6.00 -6.63
CA GLY A 40 16.54 4.77 -7.06
C GLY A 40 17.16 4.23 -8.34
N LEU A 41 17.00 2.93 -8.56
CA LEU A 41 17.39 2.26 -9.79
C LEU A 41 16.15 1.68 -10.45
N THR A 42 16.15 1.63 -11.78
CA THR A 42 15.11 0.95 -12.55
C THR A 42 15.72 0.17 -13.70
N SER A 43 15.13 -0.99 -14.00
CA SER A 43 15.47 -1.79 -15.18
C SER A 43 14.80 -1.27 -16.46
N ARG A 44 13.88 -0.31 -16.36
CA ARG A 44 13.30 0.31 -17.55
C ARG A 44 14.29 1.30 -18.16
N PRO A 45 14.62 1.19 -19.45
CA PRO A 45 15.42 2.19 -20.15
C PRO A 45 14.66 3.51 -20.33
N ALA A 46 15.39 4.59 -20.65
CA ALA A 46 14.86 5.96 -20.68
C ALA A 46 13.78 6.20 -21.75
N ASP A 47 13.82 5.43 -22.82
CA ASP A 47 12.80 5.39 -23.89
C ASP A 47 11.51 4.67 -23.45
N ALA A 48 11.61 3.71 -22.51
CA ALA A 48 10.49 2.93 -22.00
C ALA A 48 9.84 3.52 -20.74
N ALA A 49 10.54 4.42 -20.02
CA ALA A 49 10.02 5.09 -18.84
C ALA A 49 10.66 6.46 -18.64
N THR A 50 9.85 7.50 -18.79
CA THR A 50 10.28 8.89 -18.56
C THR A 50 10.38 9.22 -17.07
N PRO A 51 11.10 10.29 -16.68
CA PRO A 51 11.18 10.73 -15.29
C PRO A 51 9.82 10.92 -14.61
N ASP A 52 8.86 11.51 -15.32
CA ASP A 52 7.51 11.77 -14.78
C ASP A 52 6.73 10.46 -14.56
N GLN A 53 6.86 9.49 -15.47
CA GLN A 53 6.23 8.18 -15.32
C GLN A 53 6.81 7.42 -14.11
N LEU A 54 8.12 7.50 -13.90
CA LEU A 54 8.78 6.87 -12.77
C LEU A 54 8.44 7.55 -11.45
N LEU A 55 8.36 8.89 -11.43
CA LEU A 55 7.90 9.63 -10.26
C LEU A 55 6.44 9.29 -9.91
N ALA A 56 5.56 9.21 -10.92
CA ALA A 56 4.18 8.80 -10.74
C ALA A 56 4.07 7.36 -10.21
N ALA A 57 4.85 6.43 -10.77
CA ALA A 57 4.91 5.05 -10.29
C ALA A 57 5.41 4.97 -8.85
N MET A 58 6.45 5.72 -8.48
CA MET A 58 6.94 5.77 -7.10
C MET A 58 5.92 6.35 -6.13
N ARG A 59 5.24 7.45 -6.49
CA ARG A 59 4.14 8.00 -5.67
C ARG A 59 3.00 7.00 -5.53
N GLY A 60 2.63 6.34 -6.61
CA GLY A 60 1.61 5.29 -6.62
C GLY A 60 1.99 4.10 -5.74
N ASN A 61 3.26 3.70 -5.73
CA ASN A 61 3.77 2.64 -4.86
C ASN A 61 3.58 2.96 -3.38
N TRP A 62 3.91 4.19 -2.96
CA TRP A 62 3.65 4.64 -1.58
C TRP A 62 2.17 4.64 -1.24
N ALA A 63 1.32 5.17 -2.12
CA ALA A 63 -0.13 5.21 -1.87
C ALA A 63 -0.76 3.80 -1.83
N ALA A 64 -0.32 2.89 -2.69
CA ALA A 64 -0.89 1.55 -2.82
C ALA A 64 -0.34 0.57 -1.78
N ILE A 65 0.97 0.54 -1.58
CA ILE A 65 1.64 -0.43 -0.69
C ILE A 65 1.61 0.10 0.75
N GLU A 66 2.23 1.24 1.01
CA GLU A 66 2.40 1.73 2.38
C GLU A 66 1.05 2.15 2.98
N SER A 67 0.41 3.15 2.37
CA SER A 67 -0.87 3.66 2.88
C SER A 67 -2.04 2.71 2.58
N GLY A 68 -2.00 2.03 1.44
CA GLY A 68 -3.10 1.20 0.96
C GLY A 68 -3.15 -0.20 1.57
N SER A 69 -2.00 -0.77 1.95
CA SER A 69 -1.90 -2.14 2.47
C SER A 69 -1.23 -2.21 3.84
N HIS A 70 -0.01 -1.69 3.99
CA HIS A 70 0.80 -1.81 5.19
C HIS A 70 0.12 -1.18 6.40
N TYR A 71 -0.20 0.12 6.34
CA TYR A 71 -0.90 0.82 7.41
C TYR A 71 -2.22 0.16 7.83
N ARG A 72 -2.99 -0.33 6.84
CA ARG A 72 -4.28 -1.00 7.11
C ARG A 72 -4.06 -2.31 7.87
N ARG A 73 -3.06 -3.10 7.48
CA ARG A 73 -2.72 -4.35 8.17
C ARG A 73 -2.22 -4.10 9.59
N ASP A 74 -1.26 -3.20 9.74
CA ASP A 74 -0.56 -3.01 11.01
C ASP A 74 -1.41 -2.27 12.02
N VAL A 75 -2.00 -1.15 11.60
CA VAL A 75 -2.74 -0.26 12.50
C VAL A 75 -4.20 -0.66 12.58
N THR A 76 -4.88 -0.82 11.43
CA THR A 76 -6.34 -1.11 11.45
C THR A 76 -6.62 -2.56 11.86
N PHE A 77 -5.83 -3.52 11.39
CA PHE A 77 -5.96 -4.94 11.73
C PHE A 77 -4.98 -5.42 12.81
N GLY A 78 -4.19 -4.51 13.40
CA GLY A 78 -3.38 -4.79 14.58
C GLY A 78 -2.30 -5.85 14.36
N GLU A 79 -1.69 -5.93 13.17
CA GLU A 79 -0.67 -6.95 12.85
C GLU A 79 0.49 -6.92 13.86
N ASP A 80 1.07 -5.75 14.13
CA ASP A 80 2.17 -5.58 15.10
C ASP A 80 1.79 -5.97 16.53
N ARG A 81 0.51 -5.83 16.88
CA ARG A 81 -0.03 -6.18 18.19
C ARG A 81 -0.43 -7.64 18.29
N SER A 82 -0.34 -8.40 17.21
CA SER A 82 -0.70 -9.82 17.21
C SER A 82 0.26 -10.58 18.12
N PRO A 83 -0.23 -11.42 19.05
CA PRO A 83 0.63 -12.23 19.92
C PRO A 83 1.13 -13.50 19.22
N VAL A 84 0.72 -13.76 17.97
CA VAL A 84 1.16 -14.94 17.21
C VAL A 84 2.66 -14.83 16.92
N ARG A 85 3.41 -15.86 17.29
CA ARG A 85 4.87 -15.96 17.09
C ARG A 85 5.29 -17.22 16.33
N ASP A 86 4.34 -18.05 15.92
CA ASP A 86 4.61 -19.25 15.11
C ASP A 86 4.92 -18.84 13.66
N PRO A 87 6.15 -19.09 13.16
CA PRO A 87 6.54 -18.76 11.78
C PRO A 87 5.67 -19.42 10.71
N LYS A 88 4.98 -20.53 11.02
CA LYS A 88 4.06 -21.20 10.10
C LYS A 88 2.68 -20.54 10.09
N ALA A 89 2.25 -19.96 11.21
CA ALA A 89 0.96 -19.30 11.33
C ALA A 89 1.00 -17.85 10.84
N THR A 90 2.09 -17.11 11.08
CA THR A 90 2.21 -15.69 10.72
C THR A 90 1.83 -15.39 9.26
N PRO A 91 2.31 -16.14 8.24
CA PRO A 91 1.91 -15.90 6.85
C PRO A 91 0.41 -16.12 6.59
N ALA A 92 -0.20 -17.10 7.25
CA ALA A 92 -1.63 -17.36 7.12
C ALA A 92 -2.47 -16.19 7.69
N TYR A 93 -2.07 -15.65 8.85
CA TYR A 93 -2.72 -14.47 9.43
C TYR A 93 -2.55 -13.21 8.56
N ALA A 94 -1.36 -13.00 7.99
CA ALA A 94 -1.12 -11.92 7.05
C ALA A 94 -2.03 -12.05 5.80
N ALA A 95 -2.14 -13.25 5.23
CA ALA A 95 -3.02 -13.53 4.10
C ALA A 95 -4.51 -13.27 4.43
N LEU A 96 -4.97 -13.68 5.62
CA LEU A 96 -6.35 -13.42 6.07
C LEU A 96 -6.62 -11.92 6.24
N ARG A 97 -5.65 -11.13 6.75
CA ARG A 97 -5.77 -9.67 6.80
C ARG A 97 -5.83 -9.04 5.41
N CYS A 98 -4.97 -9.49 4.49
CA CYS A 98 -5.03 -9.06 3.09
C CYS A 98 -6.41 -9.33 2.47
N LEU A 99 -6.97 -10.52 2.69
CA LEU A 99 -8.31 -10.88 2.24
C LEU A 99 -9.39 -9.98 2.86
N ALA A 100 -9.32 -9.73 4.17
CA ALA A 100 -10.27 -8.84 4.85
C ALA A 100 -10.20 -7.40 4.31
N ILE A 101 -9.00 -6.88 4.05
CA ILE A 101 -8.80 -5.56 3.43
C ILE A 101 -9.41 -5.54 2.03
N PHE A 102 -9.14 -6.56 1.21
CA PHE A 102 -9.70 -6.67 -0.13
C PHE A 102 -11.23 -6.62 -0.09
N LEU A 103 -11.86 -7.41 0.78
CA LEU A 103 -13.31 -7.44 0.92
C LEU A 103 -13.88 -6.13 1.46
N GLY A 104 -13.19 -5.47 2.39
CA GLY A 104 -13.58 -4.14 2.86
C GLY A 104 -13.55 -3.10 1.73
N VAL A 105 -12.57 -3.19 0.82
CA VAL A 105 -12.51 -2.34 -0.38
C VAL A 105 -13.65 -2.67 -1.36
N GLN A 106 -13.97 -3.95 -1.58
CA GLN A 106 -15.11 -4.33 -2.43
C GLN A 106 -16.44 -3.85 -1.83
N HIS A 107 -16.61 -4.03 -0.52
CA HIS A 107 -17.80 -3.57 0.20
C HIS A 107 -17.97 -2.05 0.06
N LYS A 108 -16.90 -1.29 0.32
CA LYS A 108 -16.87 0.17 0.13
C LYS A 108 -17.33 0.58 -1.27
N ARG A 109 -16.89 -0.12 -2.31
CA ARG A 109 -17.23 0.19 -3.71
C ARG A 109 -18.71 -0.04 -4.01
N ALA A 110 -19.33 -1.00 -3.34
CA ALA A 110 -20.74 -1.32 -3.51
C ALA A 110 -21.67 -0.38 -2.72
N GLN A 111 -21.16 0.30 -1.71
CA GLN A 111 -21.94 1.27 -0.94
C GLN A 111 -22.47 2.41 -1.81
N ARG A 112 -23.68 2.90 -1.51
CA ARG A 112 -24.29 4.03 -2.22
C ARG A 112 -23.47 5.33 -2.11
N ARG A 113 -22.69 5.49 -1.04
CA ARG A 113 -21.80 6.65 -0.79
C ARG A 113 -20.42 6.16 -0.34
N PRO A 114 -19.59 5.64 -1.27
CA PRO A 114 -18.29 5.05 -0.94
C PRO A 114 -17.38 6.01 -0.17
N GLN A 115 -17.42 7.31 -0.44
CA GLN A 115 -16.57 8.31 0.19
C GLN A 115 -16.73 8.40 1.72
N ASN A 116 -17.89 7.99 2.25
CA ASN A 116 -18.19 8.04 3.69
C ASN A 116 -17.96 6.71 4.39
N TYR A 117 -17.47 5.70 3.66
CA TYR A 117 -17.27 4.36 4.21
C TYR A 117 -15.77 4.05 4.33
N HIS A 118 -15.33 3.74 5.53
CA HIS A 118 -13.92 3.51 5.84
C HIS A 118 -13.68 2.08 6.34
N LEU A 119 -12.43 1.62 6.25
CA LEU A 119 -12.07 0.27 6.68
C LEU A 119 -12.40 -0.01 8.17
N PRO A 120 -12.25 0.93 9.11
CA PRO A 120 -12.69 0.72 10.49
C PRO A 120 -14.20 0.46 10.63
N ASP A 121 -15.04 1.03 9.75
CA ASP A 121 -16.49 0.79 9.77
C ASP A 121 -16.79 -0.66 9.35
N PHE A 122 -16.13 -1.13 8.29
CA PHE A 122 -16.17 -2.53 7.88
C PHE A 122 -15.73 -3.49 8.98
N LEU A 123 -14.64 -3.16 9.68
CA LEU A 123 -14.15 -3.98 10.78
C LEU A 123 -15.17 -4.04 11.93
N ARG A 124 -15.79 -2.90 12.28
CA ARG A 124 -16.84 -2.82 13.30
C ARG A 124 -18.04 -3.68 12.91
N GLU A 125 -18.55 -3.53 11.69
CA GLU A 125 -19.69 -4.30 11.20
C GLU A 125 -19.42 -5.80 11.22
N THR A 126 -18.27 -6.23 10.70
CA THR A 126 -17.93 -7.65 10.59
C THR A 126 -17.66 -8.31 11.95
N THR A 127 -17.15 -7.54 12.92
CA THR A 127 -16.93 -8.01 14.30
C THR A 127 -18.25 -8.27 15.03
N HIS A 128 -19.25 -7.40 14.84
CA HIS A 128 -20.56 -7.54 15.48
C HIS A 128 -21.53 -8.44 14.71
N ARG A 129 -21.32 -8.65 13.40
CA ARG A 129 -22.21 -9.44 12.52
C ARG A 129 -21.53 -10.67 11.94
N LYS A 130 -20.85 -11.46 12.79
CA LYS A 130 -20.04 -12.63 12.38
C LYS A 130 -20.77 -13.59 11.43
N THR A 131 -22.04 -13.89 11.68
CA THR A 131 -22.84 -14.79 10.81
C THR A 131 -23.05 -14.21 9.41
N ALA A 132 -23.31 -12.90 9.30
CA ALA A 132 -23.46 -12.23 8.01
C ALA A 132 -22.12 -12.20 7.27
N THR A 133 -21.04 -11.90 7.98
CA THR A 133 -19.67 -11.95 7.47
C THR A 133 -19.32 -13.35 6.95
N ILE A 134 -19.61 -14.42 7.70
CA ILE A 134 -19.36 -15.80 7.25
C ILE A 134 -20.17 -16.11 5.98
N ARG A 135 -21.44 -15.70 5.93
CA ARG A 135 -22.28 -15.88 4.73
C ARG A 135 -21.72 -15.17 3.49
N TRP A 136 -21.07 -14.03 3.66
CA TRP A 136 -20.35 -13.34 2.57
C TRP A 136 -19.19 -14.15 1.99
N PHE A 137 -18.56 -15.00 2.80
CA PHE A 137 -17.49 -15.89 2.35
C PHE A 137 -18.00 -17.21 1.77
N THR A 138 -19.13 -17.72 2.27
CA THR A 138 -19.65 -19.04 1.88
C THR A 138 -20.68 -18.98 0.75
N HIS A 139 -21.21 -17.80 0.45
CA HIS A 139 -22.09 -17.54 -0.70
C HIS A 139 -21.47 -16.48 -1.60
N ALA A 140 -21.90 -16.40 -2.86
CA ALA A 140 -21.51 -15.30 -3.73
C ALA A 140 -21.75 -13.97 -3.01
N TYR A 141 -20.68 -13.20 -2.84
CA TYR A 141 -20.72 -11.95 -2.10
C TYR A 141 -21.70 -10.97 -2.77
N HIS A 142 -22.81 -10.69 -2.11
CA HIS A 142 -23.78 -9.67 -2.53
C HIS A 142 -23.78 -8.53 -1.51
N PRO A 143 -23.02 -7.45 -1.78
CA PRO A 143 -23.02 -6.29 -0.91
C PRO A 143 -24.40 -5.61 -0.91
N PRO A 144 -24.81 -5.00 0.22
CA PRO A 144 -26.05 -4.24 0.35
C PRO A 144 -26.01 -2.88 -0.37
#